data_AF-A0A453FF31-F1
#
_entry.id   AF-A0A453FF31-F1
#
_cell.length_a   1.000
_cell.length_b   1.000
_cell.length_c   1.000
_cell.angle_alpha   90.00
_cell.angle_beta   90.00
_cell.angle_gamma   90.00
#
_symmetry.space_group_name_H-M   'P 1'
#
loop_
_entity.id
_entity.type
_entity.pdbx_description
1 polymer ?
#
loop_
_entity_poly.entity_id
_entity_poly.type
_entity_poly.pdbx_seq_one_letter_code
_entity_poly.pdbx_strand_id
1 'polypeptide(L)'
;MSKSAPSDLSRINLLDPKDVIVNKIKRCKTDSLPGLEFDNPERPECKNLLSVYQIITGKTKEEVVSECQDMNWGTFKATLTDALIDHLQPIQVRYEEIMSDPGYLDSILLDGAGKASEIADATLNNVYQAMGFLRR
;
A
#
# COMPACT_ATOMS: atom_id res chain seq x y z
N MET A 1 -7.14 -6.28 -2.69
CA MET A 1 -7.19 -4.99 -3.43
C MET A 1 -6.47 -5.15 -4.75
N SER A 2 -6.92 -4.51 -5.84
CA SER A 2 -6.22 -4.51 -7.14
C SER A 2 -6.11 -3.08 -7.70
N LYS A 3 -4.90 -2.69 -8.12
CA LYS A 3 -4.63 -1.38 -8.75
C LYS A 3 -5.40 -1.20 -10.07
N SER A 4 -5.74 -2.28 -10.77
CA SER A 4 -6.44 -2.23 -12.06
C SER A 4 -7.95 -2.46 -11.97
N ALA A 5 -8.50 -2.61 -10.75
CA ALA A 5 -9.93 -2.76 -10.59
C ALA A 5 -10.70 -1.56 -11.18
N PRO A 6 -11.83 -1.77 -11.89
CA PRO A 6 -12.59 -0.68 -12.50
C PRO A 6 -13.11 0.34 -11.49
N SER A 7 -13.48 -0.12 -10.29
CA SER A 7 -13.98 0.74 -9.22
C SER A 7 -12.82 1.28 -8.39
N ASP A 8 -12.64 2.60 -8.38
CA ASP A 8 -11.63 3.26 -7.54
C ASP A 8 -11.93 3.13 -6.03
N LEU A 9 -13.20 2.92 -5.65
CA LEU A 9 -13.61 2.68 -4.25
C LEU A 9 -13.12 1.32 -3.71
N SER A 10 -12.59 0.44 -4.56
CA SER A 10 -12.08 -0.87 -4.17
C SER A 10 -10.62 -0.85 -3.67
N ARG A 11 -9.96 0.32 -3.70
CA ARG A 11 -8.56 0.49 -3.34
C ARG A 11 -8.28 1.86 -2.73
N ILE A 12 -7.21 1.91 -1.94
CA ILE A 12 -6.58 3.14 -1.49
C ILE A 12 -5.22 3.20 -2.19
N ASN A 13 -4.95 4.29 -2.90
CA ASN A 13 -3.62 4.52 -3.48
C ASN A 13 -2.74 5.26 -2.47
N LEU A 14 -1.43 5.03 -2.54
CA LEU A 14 -0.46 5.67 -1.63
C LEU A 14 -0.47 7.20 -1.75
N LEU A 15 -0.84 7.73 -2.92
CA LEU A 15 -0.89 9.15 -3.22
C LEU A 15 -2.33 9.71 -3.23
N ASP A 16 -3.31 8.95 -2.72
CA ASP A 16 -4.66 9.51 -2.57
C ASP A 16 -4.61 10.67 -1.57
N PRO A 17 -5.24 11.82 -1.87
CA PRO A 17 -5.33 12.93 -0.94
C PRO A 17 -6.28 12.60 0.22
N LYS A 18 -6.14 13.34 1.33
CA LYS A 18 -6.82 13.07 2.60
C LYS A 18 -8.35 12.95 2.44
N ASP A 19 -8.97 13.83 1.66
CA ASP A 19 -10.40 13.85 1.40
C ASP A 19 -10.90 12.61 0.62
N VAL A 20 -10.10 12.12 -0.33
CA VAL A 20 -10.38 10.90 -1.09
C VAL A 20 -10.30 9.68 -0.18
N ILE A 21 -9.28 9.59 0.68
CA ILE A 21 -9.13 8.51 1.67
C ILE A 21 -10.35 8.48 2.60
N VAL A 22 -10.72 9.65 3.16
CA VAL A 22 -11.91 9.80 4.04
C VAL A 22 -13.16 9.29 3.34
N ASN A 23 -13.41 9.68 2.10
CA ASN A 23 -14.60 9.28 1.35
C ASN A 23 -14.60 7.76 1.05
N LYS A 24 -13.45 7.18 0.70
CA LYS A 24 -13.30 5.75 0.43
C LYS A 24 -13.56 4.91 1.67
N ILE A 25 -12.94 5.25 2.81
CA ILE A 25 -13.17 4.54 4.08
C ILE A 25 -14.62 4.70 4.53
N LYS A 26 -15.19 5.91 4.45
CA LYS A 26 -16.59 6.15 4.81
C LYS A 26 -17.55 5.23 4.04
N ARG A 27 -17.31 5.01 2.74
CA ARG A 27 -18.14 4.18 1.85
C ARG A 27 -17.76 2.69 1.87
N CYS A 28 -16.72 2.29 2.59
CA CYS A 28 -16.30 0.89 2.57
C CYS A 28 -17.41 -0.02 3.13
N LYS A 29 -17.52 -1.22 2.56
CA LYS A 29 -18.50 -2.22 2.98
C LYS A 29 -18.18 -2.69 4.39
N THR A 30 -19.20 -2.75 5.24
CA THR A 30 -19.14 -3.29 6.61
C THR A 30 -20.34 -4.18 6.87
N ASP A 31 -20.25 -5.01 7.90
CA ASP A 31 -21.41 -5.75 8.42
C ASP A 31 -22.30 -4.85 9.30
N SER A 32 -23.46 -5.39 9.70
CA SER A 32 -24.43 -4.74 10.59
C SER A 32 -24.35 -5.24 12.03
N LEU A 33 -23.33 -6.03 12.36
CA LEU A 33 -23.20 -6.65 13.68
C LEU A 33 -22.51 -5.68 14.66
N PRO A 34 -22.94 -5.63 15.93
CA PRO A 34 -22.27 -4.85 16.95
C PRO A 34 -20.92 -5.46 17.34
N GLY A 35 -19.99 -4.61 17.74
CA GLY A 35 -18.65 -4.99 18.17
C GLY A 35 -17.73 -5.39 17.02
N LEU A 36 -16.43 -5.24 17.24
CA LEU A 36 -15.39 -5.56 16.26
C LEU A 36 -14.54 -6.72 16.77
N GLU A 37 -14.45 -7.78 15.98
CA GLU A 37 -13.73 -9.00 16.35
C GLU A 37 -12.81 -9.48 15.23
N PHE A 38 -11.69 -10.07 15.62
CA PHE A 38 -10.83 -10.79 14.69
C PHE A 38 -11.28 -12.25 14.55
N ASP A 39 -10.82 -12.88 13.47
CA ASP A 39 -10.91 -14.31 13.18
C ASP A 39 -12.31 -14.92 13.03
N ASN A 40 -13.39 -14.13 13.09
CA ASN A 40 -14.71 -14.63 12.70
C ASN A 40 -14.77 -14.79 11.16
N PRO A 41 -14.84 -16.02 10.61
CA PRO A 41 -14.84 -16.24 9.17
C PRO A 41 -16.09 -15.66 8.48
N GLU A 42 -17.18 -15.51 9.23
CA GLU A 42 -18.44 -14.93 8.75
C GLU A 42 -18.39 -13.40 8.64
N ARG A 43 -17.32 -12.77 9.14
CA ARG A 43 -17.14 -11.30 9.13
C ARG A 43 -15.84 -10.88 8.42
N PRO A 44 -15.73 -11.14 7.11
CA PRO A 44 -14.52 -10.82 6.35
C PRO A 44 -14.22 -9.31 6.29
N GLU A 45 -15.24 -8.45 6.34
CA GLU A 45 -15.08 -7.00 6.38
C GLU A 45 -14.40 -6.53 7.68
N CYS A 46 -14.79 -7.12 8.82
CA CYS A 46 -14.20 -6.86 10.13
C CYS A 46 -12.73 -7.26 10.16
N LYS A 47 -12.44 -8.49 9.74
CA LYS A 47 -11.06 -8.98 9.60
C LYS A 47 -10.23 -8.07 8.70
N ASN A 48 -10.74 -7.68 7.53
CA ASN A 48 -10.01 -6.85 6.59
C ASN A 48 -9.65 -5.47 7.19
N LEU A 49 -10.62 -4.75 7.74
CA LEU A 49 -10.37 -3.39 8.23
C LEU A 49 -9.54 -3.36 9.52
N LEU A 50 -9.75 -4.32 10.43
CA LEU A 50 -8.91 -4.45 11.63
C LEU A 50 -7.47 -4.85 11.29
N SER A 51 -7.26 -5.74 10.30
CA SER A 51 -5.91 -6.07 9.82
C SER A 51 -5.20 -4.88 9.20
N VAL A 52 -5.91 -4.03 8.43
CA VAL A 52 -5.31 -2.79 7.91
C VAL A 52 -4.92 -1.88 9.06
N TYR A 53 -5.82 -1.66 10.03
CA TYR A 53 -5.55 -0.83 11.21
C TYR A 53 -4.31 -1.33 11.98
N GLN A 54 -4.22 -2.64 12.23
CA GLN A 54 -3.09 -3.27 12.89
C GLN A 54 -1.76 -2.97 12.18
N ILE A 55 -1.71 -3.12 10.85
CA ILE A 55 -0.49 -2.94 10.06
C ILE A 55 -0.05 -1.48 10.08
N ILE A 56 -0.97 -0.52 9.91
CA ILE A 56 -0.61 0.90 9.82
C ILE A 56 -0.18 1.48 11.17
N THR A 57 -0.76 0.99 12.29
CA THR A 57 -0.38 1.44 13.63
C THR A 57 0.78 0.65 14.22
N GLY A 58 1.15 -0.48 13.62
CA GLY A 58 2.18 -1.39 14.15
C GLY A 58 1.81 -2.05 15.49
N LYS A 59 0.53 -2.03 15.86
CA LYS A 59 0.03 -2.59 17.13
C LYS A 59 -0.08 -4.11 17.05
N THR A 60 -0.02 -4.79 18.19
CA THR A 60 -0.32 -6.22 18.26
C THR A 60 -1.82 -6.45 18.05
N LYS A 61 -2.18 -7.70 17.76
CA LYS A 61 -3.57 -8.06 17.55
C LYS A 61 -4.39 -7.84 18.82
N GLU A 62 -3.81 -8.18 19.97
CA GLU A 62 -4.42 -8.05 21.29
C GLU A 62 -4.70 -6.59 21.64
N GLU A 63 -3.77 -5.69 21.31
CA GLU A 63 -3.94 -4.24 21.49
C GLU A 63 -5.10 -3.71 20.63
N VAL A 64 -5.16 -4.11 19.35
CA VAL A 64 -6.24 -3.69 18.45
C VAL A 64 -7.60 -4.22 18.92
N VAL A 65 -7.69 -5.48 19.37
CA VAL A 65 -8.95 -6.02 19.93
C VAL A 65 -9.36 -5.21 21.15
N SER A 66 -8.44 -5.00 22.10
CA SER A 66 -8.73 -4.27 23.33
C SER A 66 -9.25 -2.85 23.07
N GLU A 67 -8.67 -2.16 22.08
CA GLU A 67 -9.05 -0.80 21.71
C GLU A 67 -10.35 -0.74 20.91
N CYS A 68 -10.56 -1.68 19.99
CA CYS A 68 -11.64 -1.58 19.00
C CYS A 68 -12.88 -2.43 19.32
N GLN A 69 -12.81 -3.39 20.24
CA GLN A 69 -13.89 -4.35 20.50
C GLN A 69 -15.26 -3.70 20.75
N ASP A 70 -15.29 -2.59 21.50
CA ASP A 70 -16.51 -1.88 21.89
C ASP A 70 -16.87 -0.73 20.94
N MET A 71 -16.06 -0.49 19.90
CA MET A 71 -16.33 0.56 18.92
C MET A 71 -17.44 0.16 17.96
N ASN A 72 -18.25 1.15 17.57
CA ASN A 72 -19.11 1.00 16.40
C ASN A 72 -18.35 1.33 15.10
N TRP A 73 -18.92 0.93 13.96
CA TRP A 73 -18.32 1.15 12.65
C TRP A 73 -18.05 2.62 12.31
N GLY A 74 -18.88 3.55 12.79
CA GLY A 74 -18.69 4.99 12.54
C GLY A 74 -17.43 5.51 13.21
N THR A 75 -17.29 5.24 14.51
CA THR A 75 -16.10 5.61 15.30
C THR A 75 -14.85 4.92 14.76
N PHE A 76 -14.92 3.60 14.52
CA PHE A 76 -13.76 2.85 14.04
C PHE A 76 -13.30 3.30 12.65
N LYS A 77 -14.22 3.59 11.71
CA LYS A 77 -13.84 4.12 10.40
C LYS A 77 -13.16 5.48 10.49
N ALA A 78 -13.56 6.34 11.43
CA ALA A 78 -12.88 7.61 11.67
C ALA A 78 -11.45 7.36 12.18
N THR A 79 -11.30 6.54 13.23
CA THR A 79 -10.00 6.17 13.80
C THR A 79 -9.05 5.54 12.76
N LEU A 80 -9.56 4.63 11.94
CA LEU A 80 -8.81 4.01 10.84
C LEU A 80 -8.38 5.03 9.80
N THR A 81 -9.25 5.99 9.47
CA THR A 81 -8.96 7.04 8.49
C THR A 81 -7.81 7.92 8.96
N ASP A 82 -7.86 8.37 10.22
CA ASP A 82 -6.83 9.23 10.80
C ASP A 82 -5.47 8.50 10.85
N ALA A 83 -5.46 7.28 11.38
CA ALA A 83 -4.24 6.46 11.43
C ALA A 83 -3.64 6.22 10.03
N LEU A 84 -4.49 6.04 9.01
CA LEU A 84 -4.04 5.80 7.65
C LEU A 84 -3.46 7.06 7.01
N ILE A 85 -4.08 8.22 7.24
CA ILE A 85 -3.58 9.51 6.77
C ILE A 85 -2.21 9.80 7.40
N ASP A 86 -2.09 9.63 8.71
CA ASP A 86 -0.83 9.87 9.44
C ASP A 86 0.28 8.93 8.96
N HIS A 87 -0.06 7.68 8.67
CA HIS A 87 0.89 6.71 8.13
C HIS A 87 1.35 7.06 6.70
N LEU A 88 0.45 7.53 5.84
CA LEU A 88 0.76 7.84 4.44
C LEU A 88 1.44 9.21 4.26
N GLN A 89 1.17 10.17 5.13
CA GLN A 89 1.72 11.53 5.05
C GLN A 89 3.25 11.58 4.84
N PRO A 90 4.11 10.91 5.63
CA PRO A 90 5.55 10.97 5.41
C PRO A 90 5.98 10.39 4.06
N ILE A 91 5.25 9.38 3.54
CA ILE A 91 5.51 8.79 2.22
C ILE A 91 5.17 9.80 1.13
N GLN A 92 4.04 10.49 1.24
CA GLN A 92 3.58 11.50 0.29
C GLN A 92 4.53 12.71 0.24
N VAL A 93 4.98 13.19 1.40
CA VAL A 93 5.99 14.27 1.46
C VAL A 93 7.28 13.85 0.77
N ARG A 94 7.80 12.65 1.07
CA ARG A 94 9.04 12.18 0.45
C ARG A 94 8.88 11.96 -1.06
N TYR A 95 7.71 11.50 -1.50
CA TYR A 95 7.39 11.39 -2.91
C TYR A 95 7.43 12.75 -3.60
N GLU A 96 6.79 13.77 -3.02
CA GLU A 96 6.78 15.14 -3.56
C GLU A 96 8.20 15.73 -3.63
N GLU A 97 9.01 15.56 -2.59
CA GLU A 97 10.41 15.99 -2.58
C GLU A 97 11.19 15.39 -3.77
N ILE A 98 11.11 14.08 -3.97
CA ILE A 98 11.82 13.38 -5.05
C ILE A 98 11.30 13.80 -6.42
N MET A 99 9.98 13.90 -6.58
CA MET A 99 9.38 14.30 -7.85
C MET A 99 9.64 15.77 -8.22
N SER A 100 9.90 16.62 -7.22
CA SER A 100 10.26 18.02 -7.42
C SER A 100 11.72 18.23 -7.86
N ASP A 101 12.57 17.19 -7.75
CA ASP A 101 13.95 17.18 -8.24
C ASP A 101 14.16 16.10 -9.32
N PRO A 102 13.81 16.40 -10.58
CA PRO A 102 13.99 15.47 -11.69
C PRO A 102 15.45 15.05 -11.88
N GLY A 103 16.42 15.93 -11.60
CA GLY A 103 17.84 15.63 -11.77
C GLY A 103 18.33 14.58 -10.79
N TYR A 104 17.89 14.66 -9.52
CA TYR A 104 18.15 13.63 -8.54
C TYR A 104 17.51 12.30 -8.94
N LEU A 105 16.24 12.30 -9.37
CA LEU A 105 15.55 11.08 -9.79
C LEU A 105 16.25 10.41 -10.99
N ASP A 106 16.57 11.17 -12.02
CA ASP A 106 17.25 10.68 -13.22
C ASP A 106 18.64 10.12 -12.89
N SER A 107 19.37 10.75 -11.96
CA SER A 107 20.68 10.26 -11.54
C SER A 107 20.61 8.87 -10.89
N ILE A 108 19.59 8.63 -10.05
CA ILE A 108 19.36 7.33 -9.41
C ILE A 108 18.94 6.29 -10.45
N LEU A 109 18.05 6.65 -11.37
CA LEU A 109 17.60 5.75 -12.43
C LEU A 109 18.75 5.35 -13.36
N LEU A 110 19.65 6.29 -13.68
CA LEU A 110 20.82 6.04 -14.54
C LEU A 110 21.84 5.12 -13.85
N ASP A 111 22.14 5.36 -12.57
CA ASP A 111 23.02 4.47 -11.77
C ASP A 111 22.42 3.05 -11.66
N GLY A 112 21.12 2.95 -11.38
CA GLY A 112 20.41 1.68 -11.33
C GLY A 112 20.42 0.94 -12.67
N ALA A 113 20.22 1.66 -13.78
CA ALA A 113 20.27 1.11 -15.12
C ALA A 113 21.66 0.58 -15.46
N GLY A 114 22.73 1.30 -15.12
CA GLY A 114 24.12 0.84 -15.32
C GLY A 114 24.39 -0.50 -14.62
N LYS A 115 24.05 -0.59 -13.33
CA LYS A 115 24.21 -1.83 -12.54
C LYS A 115 23.40 -3.00 -13.11
N ALA A 116 22.16 -2.73 -13.52
CA ALA A 116 21.30 -3.76 -14.12
C ALA A 116 21.86 -4.23 -15.47
N SER A 117 22.33 -3.31 -16.31
CA SER A 117 22.93 -3.61 -17.61
C SER A 117 24.18 -4.46 -17.50
N GLU A 118 25.08 -4.19 -16.54
CA GLU A 118 26.28 -5.01 -16.33
C GLU A 118 25.95 -6.49 -16.10
N ILE A 119 24.95 -6.75 -15.25
CA ILE A 119 24.50 -8.11 -14.94
C ILE A 119 23.79 -8.73 -16.14
N ALA A 120 22.85 -7.99 -16.74
CA ALA A 120 22.05 -8.48 -17.86
C ALA A 120 22.92 -8.79 -19.09
N ASP A 121 23.92 -7.96 -19.37
CA ASP A 121 24.84 -8.14 -20.49
C ASP A 121 25.68 -9.40 -20.34
N ALA A 122 26.12 -9.73 -19.12
CA ALA A 122 26.84 -10.98 -18.88
C ALA A 122 25.98 -12.20 -19.22
N THR A 123 24.72 -12.21 -18.78
CA THR A 123 23.78 -13.28 -19.13
C THR A 123 23.50 -13.31 -20.63
N LEU A 124 23.25 -12.15 -21.23
CA LEU A 124 22.96 -12.05 -22.66
C LEU A 124 24.13 -12.53 -23.52
N ASN A 125 25.38 -12.21 -23.14
CA ASN A 125 26.58 -12.72 -23.80
C ASN A 125 26.61 -14.25 -23.85
N ASN A 126 26.34 -14.90 -22.73
CA ASN A 126 26.33 -16.36 -22.65
C ASN A 126 25.26 -16.95 -23.58
N VAL A 127 24.08 -16.31 -23.67
CA VAL A 127 23.01 -16.71 -24.59
C VAL A 127 23.45 -16.56 -26.05
N TYR A 128 24.06 -15.43 -26.43
CA TYR A 128 24.55 -15.21 -27.79
C TYR A 128 25.61 -16.24 -28.18
N GLN A 129 26.56 -16.52 -27.29
CA GLN A 129 27.60 -17.54 -27.50
C GLN A 129 26.99 -18.94 -27.67
N ALA A 130 26.05 -19.33 -26.81
CA ALA A 130 25.41 -20.64 -26.88
C ALA A 130 24.59 -20.82 -28.18
N MET A 131 23.98 -19.75 -28.67
CA MET A 131 23.16 -19.76 -29.89
C MET A 131 23.98 -19.53 -31.17
N GLY A 132 25.27 -19.21 -31.06
CA GLY A 132 26.13 -18.89 -32.20
C GLY A 132 25.81 -17.54 -32.87
N PHE A 133 25.17 -16.61 -32.17
CA PHE A 133 24.88 -15.28 -32.69
C PHE A 133 26.06 -14.32 -32.46
N LEU A 134 26.36 -13.50 -33.46
CA LEU A 134 27.25 -12.35 -33.28
C LEU A 134 26.54 -11.27 -32.45
N ARG A 135 27.20 -10.81 -31.39
CA ARG A 135 26.74 -9.64 -30.63
C ARG A 135 26.98 -8.38 -31.47
N ARG A 136 26.01 -7.46 -31.43
CA ARG A 136 26.18 -6.10 -31.97
C ARG A 136 26.91 -5.21 -30.98
#